data_AF-A0A2G9T5P6-F1
#
_entry.id   AF-A0A2G9T5P6-F1
#
_cell.length_a   1.000
_cell.length_b   1.000
_cell.length_c   1.000
_cell.angle_alpha   90.00
_cell.angle_beta   90.00
_cell.angle_gamma   90.00
#
_symmetry.space_group_name_H-M   'P 1'
#
loop_
_entity.id
_entity.type
_entity.pdbx_description
1 polymer ?
#
loop_
_entity_poly.entity_id
_entity_poly.type
_entity_poly.pdbx_seq_one_letter_code
_entity_poly.pdbx_strand_id
1 'polypeptide(L)'
;MTAVGKEGVRPYKGLDDIVTEYFRNKVQSKDESYVFSRFRPSRTITEHEEMYTSCAFSIDDEHLIVGTFTGEVHWLNMETGAEESHTVCHSSGITSIVPSNVR
;
A
#
# COMPACT_ATOMS: atom_id res chain seq x y z
N MET A 1 36.35 15.28 34.29
CA MET A 1 37.01 15.38 32.96
C MET A 1 37.74 14.07 32.69
N THR A 2 37.22 13.20 31.83
CA THR A 2 38.09 12.43 30.91
C THR A 2 37.26 11.83 29.78
N ALA A 3 37.89 11.80 28.61
CA ALA A 3 37.33 11.55 27.29
C ALA A 3 36.63 10.19 27.14
N VAL A 4 35.47 10.18 26.48
CA VAL A 4 34.92 8.96 25.86
C VAL A 4 35.48 8.90 24.44
N GLY A 5 36.51 8.06 24.29
CA GLY A 5 37.11 7.68 23.03
C GLY A 5 36.19 6.78 22.21
N LYS A 6 36.37 6.85 20.90
CA LYS A 6 35.63 6.13 19.86
C LYS A 6 35.82 4.61 20.02
N GLU A 7 34.82 3.89 20.52
CA GLU A 7 34.69 2.44 20.31
C GLU A 7 33.91 2.23 19.01
N GLY A 8 34.43 1.56 17.99
CA GLY A 8 34.95 0.20 18.09
C GLY A 8 33.91 -0.69 17.42
N VAL A 9 33.83 -0.59 16.09
CA VAL A 9 32.87 -1.32 15.25
C VAL A 9 33.09 -2.81 15.50
N ARG A 10 32.11 -3.45 16.16
CA ARG A 10 32.10 -4.88 16.44
C ARG A 10 32.13 -5.64 15.10
N PRO A 11 32.88 -6.75 15.00
CA PRO A 11 33.00 -7.50 13.75
C PRO A 11 31.61 -7.95 13.29
N TYR A 12 31.35 -7.83 12.00
CA TYR A 12 30.07 -8.17 11.40
C TYR A 12 29.74 -9.63 11.69
N LYS A 13 28.65 -9.87 12.46
CA LYS A 13 28.09 -11.21 12.70
C LYS A 13 27.91 -11.93 11.37
N GLY A 14 28.24 -13.23 11.33
CA GLY A 14 28.02 -14.06 10.14
C GLY A 14 26.55 -14.09 9.76
N LEU A 15 26.27 -14.33 8.48
CA LEU A 15 24.91 -14.36 7.91
C LEU A 15 23.96 -15.27 8.73
N ASP A 16 24.50 -16.35 9.27
CA ASP A 16 23.77 -17.37 10.03
C ASP A 16 23.31 -16.86 11.42
N ASP A 17 24.14 -16.02 12.06
CA ASP A 17 23.87 -15.43 13.37
C ASP A 17 22.78 -14.36 13.29
N ILE A 18 22.74 -13.60 12.19
CA ILE A 18 21.76 -12.53 11.94
C ILE A 18 20.37 -13.13 11.68
N VAL A 19 20.30 -14.18 10.87
CA VAL A 19 19.06 -14.85 10.48
C VAL A 19 18.39 -15.53 11.69
N THR A 20 19.17 -16.12 12.59
CA THR A 20 18.68 -16.81 13.80
C THR A 20 18.03 -15.84 14.80
N GLU A 21 18.53 -14.60 14.91
CA GLU A 21 17.98 -13.57 15.80
C GLU A 21 16.63 -13.02 15.30
N TYR A 22 16.43 -12.98 13.98
CA TYR A 22 15.20 -12.51 13.32
C TYR A 22 14.03 -13.51 13.42
N PHE A 23 14.28 -14.81 13.20
CA PHE A 23 13.26 -15.86 13.35
C PHE A 23 12.79 -16.05 14.80
N ARG A 24 13.67 -15.74 15.77
CA ARG A 24 13.33 -15.69 17.19
C ARG A 24 12.37 -14.54 17.51
N ASN A 25 12.38 -13.48 16.71
CA ASN A 25 11.63 -12.24 16.92
C ASN A 25 10.23 -12.20 16.26
N LYS A 26 9.63 -13.39 16.12
CA LYS A 26 8.24 -13.63 16.56
C LYS A 26 8.03 -13.33 18.06
N VAL A 27 9.11 -12.99 18.77
CA VAL A 27 9.24 -11.90 19.76
C VAL A 27 9.48 -10.54 19.06
N GLN A 28 8.44 -9.76 18.81
CA GLN A 28 8.49 -8.31 18.56
C GLN A 28 9.44 -7.75 17.45
N SER A 29 8.79 -7.42 16.31
CA SER A 29 9.11 -6.30 15.39
C SER A 29 10.02 -6.54 14.17
N LYS A 30 9.55 -5.95 13.04
CA LYS A 30 10.27 -5.47 11.84
C LYS A 30 11.03 -6.51 11.02
N ASP A 31 10.35 -7.11 10.05
CA ASP A 31 10.99 -7.84 8.96
C ASP A 31 10.83 -7.04 7.66
N GLU A 32 11.87 -6.30 7.27
CA GLU A 32 11.84 -5.43 6.08
C GLU A 32 11.65 -6.25 4.80
N SER A 33 12.23 -7.44 4.70
CA SER A 33 11.98 -8.42 3.63
C SER A 33 10.53 -8.87 3.58
N TYR A 34 9.89 -9.05 4.73
CA TYR A 34 8.46 -9.35 4.83
C TYR A 34 7.59 -8.15 4.40
N VAL A 35 8.02 -6.95 4.76
CA VAL A 35 7.38 -5.68 4.38
C VAL A 35 7.52 -5.42 2.86
N PHE A 36 8.73 -5.55 2.29
CA PHE A 36 9.00 -5.41 0.86
C PHE A 36 8.35 -6.53 0.03
N SER A 37 8.22 -7.74 0.57
CA SER A 37 7.43 -8.81 -0.04
C SER A 37 5.94 -8.49 -0.11
N ARG A 38 5.39 -7.73 0.85
CA ARG A 38 3.99 -7.28 0.84
C ARG A 38 3.73 -6.08 -0.07
N PHE A 39 4.76 -5.29 -0.39
CA PHE A 39 4.66 -4.13 -1.28
C PHE A 39 4.92 -4.43 -2.75
N ARG A 40 5.05 -5.70 -3.13
CA ARG A 40 5.10 -6.07 -4.55
C ARG A 40 3.72 -5.77 -5.16
N PRO A 41 3.63 -4.90 -6.20
CA PRO A 41 2.36 -4.65 -6.88
C PRO A 41 1.73 -5.99 -7.31
N SER A 42 0.51 -6.25 -6.86
CA SER A 42 -0.22 -7.45 -7.24
C SER A 42 -0.82 -7.31 -8.64
N ARG A 43 -1.23 -6.09 -9.00
CA ARG A 43 -1.95 -5.80 -10.23
C ARG A 43 -1.75 -4.35 -10.68
N THR A 44 -1.77 -4.15 -11.99
CA THR A 44 -1.89 -2.84 -12.65
C THR A 44 -3.18 -2.85 -13.47
N ILE A 45 -4.04 -1.85 -13.28
CA ILE A 45 -5.27 -1.67 -14.07
C ILE A 45 -5.04 -0.44 -14.96
N THR A 46 -5.21 -0.60 -16.27
CA THR A 46 -4.89 0.44 -17.29
C THR A 46 -6.07 0.69 -18.23
N GLU A 47 -7.30 0.57 -17.74
CA GLU A 47 -8.48 0.64 -18.61
C GLU A 47 -8.80 2.04 -19.14
N HIS A 48 -8.40 3.09 -18.43
CA HIS A 48 -8.65 4.47 -18.85
C HIS A 48 -7.36 5.26 -19.03
N GLU A 49 -7.36 6.10 -20.05
CA GLU A 49 -6.34 7.13 -20.27
C GLU A 49 -6.57 8.38 -19.40
N GLU A 50 -7.64 8.39 -18.60
CA GLU A 50 -7.98 9.50 -17.72
C GLU A 50 -7.08 9.56 -16.49
N MET A 51 -6.93 10.78 -15.97
CA MET A 51 -6.11 11.02 -14.79
C MET A 51 -6.95 10.79 -13.53
N TYR A 52 -6.68 9.66 -12.86
CA TYR A 52 -7.25 9.37 -11.56
C TYR A 52 -6.66 10.29 -10.49
N THR A 53 -7.52 10.82 -9.62
CA THR A 53 -7.18 11.79 -8.59
C THR A 53 -7.35 11.24 -7.18
N SER A 54 -8.19 10.21 -7.01
CA SER A 54 -8.46 9.58 -5.71
C SER A 54 -8.95 8.14 -5.89
N CYS A 55 -8.86 7.33 -4.84
CA CYS A 55 -9.40 5.97 -4.85
C CYS A 55 -9.78 5.49 -3.44
N ALA A 56 -10.66 4.50 -3.37
CA ALA A 56 -11.02 3.78 -2.16
C ALA A 56 -11.51 2.36 -2.49
N PHE A 57 -11.26 1.39 -1.60
CA PHE A 57 -11.92 0.09 -1.70
C PHE A 57 -13.38 0.19 -1.26
N SER A 58 -14.24 -0.60 -1.90
CA SER A 58 -15.57 -0.89 -1.40
C SER A 58 -15.50 -1.67 -0.07
N ILE A 59 -16.59 -1.69 0.68
CA ILE A 59 -16.65 -2.33 2.01
C ILE A 59 -16.52 -3.86 1.93
N ASP A 60 -16.91 -4.43 0.80
CA ASP A 60 -16.85 -5.86 0.48
C ASP A 60 -15.51 -6.28 -0.16
N ASP A 61 -14.58 -5.34 -0.38
CA ASP A 61 -13.31 -5.54 -1.07
C ASP A 61 -13.44 -6.07 -2.53
N GLU A 62 -14.65 -6.10 -3.09
CA GLU A 62 -14.88 -6.58 -4.47
C GLU A 62 -14.56 -5.53 -5.53
N HIS A 63 -14.59 -4.24 -5.15
CA HIS A 63 -14.39 -3.13 -6.06
C HIS A 63 -13.34 -2.14 -5.57
N LEU A 64 -12.57 -1.63 -6.52
CA LEU A 64 -11.80 -0.41 -6.37
C LEU A 64 -12.60 0.74 -7.00
N ILE A 65 -12.96 1.71 -6.17
CA ILE A 65 -13.63 2.93 -6.60
C ILE A 65 -12.55 3.98 -6.89
N VAL A 66 -12.54 4.53 -8.10
CA VAL A 66 -11.57 5.56 -8.53
C VAL A 66 -12.28 6.82 -8.98
N GLY A 67 -11.78 7.98 -8.57
CA GLY A 67 -12.28 9.29 -8.98
C GLY A 67 -11.38 9.95 -10.00
N THR A 68 -11.96 10.68 -10.95
CA THR A 68 -11.24 11.33 -12.05
C THR A 68 -11.16 12.85 -11.87
N PHE A 69 -10.30 13.49 -12.67
CA PHE A 69 -10.22 14.95 -12.76
C PHE A 69 -11.47 15.61 -13.38
N THR A 70 -12.28 14.86 -14.14
CA THR A 70 -13.51 15.34 -14.78
C THR A 70 -14.73 15.31 -13.84
N GLY A 71 -14.59 14.68 -12.66
CA GLY A 71 -15.66 14.56 -11.67
C GLY A 71 -16.48 13.28 -11.80
N GLU A 72 -15.93 12.28 -12.46
CA GLU A 72 -16.49 10.94 -12.60
C GLU A 72 -15.92 10.01 -11.53
N VAL A 73 -16.70 8.99 -11.19
CA VAL A 73 -16.31 7.90 -10.29
C VAL A 73 -16.55 6.59 -11.02
N HIS A 74 -15.54 5.72 -11.07
CA HIS A 74 -15.59 4.41 -11.72
C HIS A 74 -15.47 3.29 -10.68
N TRP A 75 -16.18 2.19 -10.93
CA TRP A 75 -16.14 0.95 -10.16
C TRP A 75 -15.38 -0.10 -10.96
N LEU A 76 -14.22 -0.47 -10.45
CA LEU A 76 -13.36 -1.48 -11.04
C LEU A 76 -13.46 -2.77 -10.24
N ASN A 77 -13.83 -3.88 -10.89
CA ASN A 77 -13.88 -5.19 -10.25
C ASN A 77 -12.45 -5.66 -9.94
N MET A 78 -12.20 -6.05 -8.68
CA MET A 78 -10.86 -6.44 -8.23
C MET A 78 -10.41 -7.81 -8.72
N GLU A 79 -11.35 -8.72 -8.98
CA GLU A 79 -11.10 -10.07 -9.49
C GLU A 79 -10.81 -10.03 -11.01
N THR A 80 -11.69 -9.42 -11.79
CA THR A 80 -11.57 -9.38 -13.25
C THR A 80 -10.68 -8.24 -13.73
N GLY A 81 -10.56 -7.16 -12.96
CA GLY A 81 -9.82 -5.95 -13.31
C GLY A 81 -10.57 -5.03 -14.28
N ALA A 82 -11.85 -5.32 -14.55
CA ALA A 82 -12.66 -4.60 -15.51
C ALA A 82 -13.57 -3.56 -14.84
N GLU A 83 -13.86 -2.48 -15.55
CA GLU A 83 -14.89 -1.50 -15.16
C GLU A 83 -16.26 -2.14 -15.25
N GLU A 84 -16.99 -2.08 -14.15
CA GLU A 84 -18.39 -2.51 -14.08
C GLU A 84 -19.36 -1.35 -14.20
N SER A 85 -18.96 -0.14 -13.77
CA SER A 85 -19.81 1.03 -13.80
C SER A 85 -19.04 2.33 -13.64
N HIS A 86 -19.66 3.45 -14.02
CA HIS A 86 -19.21 4.79 -13.68
C HIS A 86 -20.40 5.72 -13.40
N THR A 87 -20.12 6.83 -12.72
CA THR A 87 -21.11 7.86 -12.39
C THR A 87 -20.48 9.23 -12.42
N VAL A 88 -21.11 10.15 -13.15
CA VAL A 88 -20.76 11.57 -13.14
C VAL A 88 -21.40 12.21 -11.90
N CYS A 89 -20.60 12.48 -10.88
CA CYS A 89 -21.09 13.01 -9.60
C CYS A 89 -20.72 14.48 -9.38
N HIS A 90 -19.66 14.96 -10.04
CA HIS A 90 -19.21 16.34 -9.97
C HIS A 90 -18.85 16.87 -11.35
N SER A 91 -18.79 18.20 -11.49
CA SER A 91 -18.30 18.88 -12.70
C SER A 91 -16.82 19.28 -12.59
N SER A 92 -16.11 18.71 -11.61
CA SER A 92 -14.73 19.03 -11.26
C SER A 92 -14.08 17.85 -10.57
N GLY A 93 -12.74 17.82 -10.57
CA GLY A 93 -11.98 16.68 -10.07
C GLY A 93 -12.32 16.23 -8.66
N ILE A 94 -12.42 14.92 -8.50
CA ILE A 94 -12.70 14.28 -7.21
C ILE A 94 -11.45 14.36 -6.34
N THR A 95 -11.58 14.93 -5.15
CA THR A 95 -10.43 15.14 -4.25
C THR A 95 -10.26 14.03 -3.21
N SER A 96 -11.35 13.36 -2.84
CA SER A 96 -11.33 12.28 -1.86
C SER A 96 -12.56 11.40 -2.02
N ILE A 97 -12.39 10.10 -1.81
CA ILE A 97 -13.45 9.11 -1.75
C ILE A 97 -13.27 8.40 -0.41
N VAL A 98 -14.33 8.31 0.38
CA VAL A 98 -14.31 7.65 1.69
C VAL A 98 -15.49 6.69 1.76
N PRO A 99 -15.26 5.38 1.97
CA PRO A 99 -16.33 4.43 2.15
C PRO A 99 -17.08 4.74 3.44
N SER A 100 -18.41 4.59 3.42
CA SER A 100 -19.23 4.81 4.61
C SER A 100 -18.94 3.73 5.66
N ASN A 101 -18.63 4.11 6.89
CA ASN A 101 -18.35 3.17 8.00
C ASN A 101 -19.60 2.48 8.58
N VAL A 102 -20.70 2.36 7.82
CA VAL A 102 -21.94 1.78 8.34
C VAL A 102 -21.88 0.27 8.21
N ARG A 103 -21.79 -0.42 9.35
CA ARG A 103 -21.99 -1.87 9.49
C ARG A 103 -23.43 -2.16 9.87
#